data_AF-A0A2M6YEH9-F1
#
_entry.id   AF-A0A2M6YEH9-F1
#
_cell.length_a   1.000
_cell.length_b   1.000
_cell.length_c   1.000
_cell.angle_alpha   90.00
_cell.angle_beta   90.00
_cell.angle_gamma   90.00
#
_symmetry.space_group_name_H-M   'P 1'
#
loop_
_entity.id
_entity.type
_entity.pdbx_description
1 polymer ?
#
loop_
_entity_poly.entity_id
_entity_poly.type
_entity_poly.pdbx_seq_one_letter_code
_entity_poly.pdbx_strand_id
1 'polypeptide(L)'
;MNKIIIEFFASFLIWLMFAGLIVLWVIDGKIKKEQVIHALVACFFAWLASVTLKEVFQTTRPFLVDGVAALTLTIPQSGAFPSNHAAVAFALATTIWLHNRKVGWLYLACAVVIGAARVLANVHYPVDILGGVTLGIISAFIFEKIHFPVKRG
;
A
#
# COMPACT_ATOMS: atom_id res chain seq x y z
N MET A 1 -19.48 -2.95 12.02
CA MET A 1 -19.33 -2.82 10.55
C MET A 1 -19.55 -4.20 9.92
N ASN A 2 -20.12 -4.29 8.72
CA ASN A 2 -20.35 -5.58 8.05
C ASN A 2 -19.01 -6.26 7.71
N LYS A 3 -18.88 -7.57 8.00
CA LYS A 3 -17.68 -8.37 7.73
C LYS A 3 -17.24 -8.28 6.26
N ILE A 4 -18.20 -8.32 5.32
CA ILE A 4 -17.96 -8.23 3.88
C ILE A 4 -17.29 -6.90 3.51
N ILE A 5 -17.65 -5.80 4.18
CA ILE A 5 -17.07 -4.47 3.93
C ILE A 5 -15.61 -4.41 4.41
N ILE A 6 -15.32 -4.98 5.58
CA ILE A 6 -13.95 -5.09 6.11
C ILE A 6 -13.08 -5.92 5.16
N GLU A 7 -13.55 -7.11 4.78
CA GLU A 7 -12.87 -8.02 3.87
C GLU A 7 -12.61 -7.39 2.50
N PHE A 8 -13.59 -6.65 1.97
CA PHE A 8 -13.47 -5.92 0.72
C PHE A 8 -12.37 -4.86 0.77
N PHE A 9 -12.40 -3.96 1.76
CA PHE A 9 -11.37 -2.92 1.87
C PHE A 9 -10.00 -3.49 2.23
N ALA A 10 -9.94 -4.57 3.01
CA ALA A 10 -8.71 -5.25 3.36
C ALA A 10 -8.05 -5.99 2.19
N SER A 11 -8.82 -6.42 1.17
CA SER A 11 -8.35 -7.34 0.12
C SER A 11 -8.41 -6.77 -1.31
N PHE A 12 -9.39 -5.92 -1.63
CA PHE A 12 -9.65 -5.44 -3.00
C PHE A 12 -9.28 -3.97 -3.26
N LEU A 13 -9.37 -3.08 -2.26
CA LEU A 13 -9.17 -1.63 -2.48
C LEU A 13 -7.78 -1.28 -3.03
N ILE A 14 -6.75 -2.05 -2.69
CA ILE A 14 -5.40 -1.87 -3.23
C ILE A 14 -5.34 -2.08 -4.75
N TRP A 15 -6.09 -3.06 -5.28
CA TRP A 15 -6.18 -3.31 -6.72
C TRP A 15 -6.93 -2.20 -7.45
N LEU A 16 -7.95 -1.60 -6.80
CA LEU A 16 -8.63 -0.42 -7.34
C LEU A 16 -7.71 0.81 -7.39
N MET A 17 -6.77 0.96 -6.44
CA MET A 17 -5.75 2.02 -6.51
C MET A 17 -4.81 1.83 -7.71
N PHE A 18 -4.40 0.58 -8.02
CA PHE A 18 -3.61 0.29 -9.22
C PHE A 18 -4.42 0.44 -10.52
N ALA A 19 -5.69 0.04 -10.55
CA ALA A 19 -6.57 0.30 -11.68
C ALA A 19 -6.73 1.81 -11.94
N GLY A 20 -6.90 2.60 -10.87
CA GLY A 20 -6.91 4.06 -10.94
C GLY A 20 -5.60 4.66 -11.46
N LEU A 21 -4.43 4.06 -11.17
CA LEU A 21 -3.14 4.51 -11.72
C LEU A 21 -3.12 4.36 -13.25
N ILE A 22 -3.68 3.26 -13.77
CA ILE A 22 -3.82 3.03 -15.21
C ILE A 22 -4.80 4.05 -15.83
N VAL A 23 -5.95 4.32 -15.18
CA VAL A 23 -6.91 5.35 -15.63
C VAL A 23 -6.26 6.73 -15.68
N LEU A 24 -5.54 7.13 -14.63
CA LEU A 24 -4.86 8.42 -14.54
C LEU A 24 -3.81 8.61 -15.63
N TRP A 25 -3.15 7.53 -16.05
CA TRP A 25 -2.11 7.54 -17.09
C TRP A 25 -2.70 7.49 -18.51
N VAL A 26 -3.57 6.52 -18.79
CA VAL A 26 -4.00 6.17 -20.15
C VAL A 26 -5.24 6.97 -20.60
N ILE A 27 -6.18 7.22 -19.68
CA ILE A 27 -7.47 7.85 -20.02
C ILE A 27 -7.44 9.35 -19.73
N ASP A 28 -7.05 9.70 -18.51
CA ASP A 28 -7.05 11.09 -18.03
C ASP A 28 -5.84 11.91 -18.50
N GLY A 29 -4.72 11.27 -18.84
CA GLY A 29 -3.43 11.93 -19.11
C GLY A 29 -2.87 12.76 -17.94
N LYS A 30 -3.46 12.65 -16.74
CA LYS A 30 -3.13 13.44 -15.54
C LYS A 30 -1.77 13.08 -14.94
N ILE A 31 -1.21 11.93 -15.29
CA ILE A 31 0.14 11.51 -14.92
C ILE A 31 0.93 11.03 -16.14
N LYS A 32 2.23 11.31 -16.15
CA LYS A 32 3.17 10.91 -17.20
C LYS A 32 3.67 9.49 -16.94
N LYS A 33 4.12 8.81 -18.00
CA LYS A 33 4.73 7.46 -17.93
C LYS A 33 5.89 7.35 -16.93
N GLU A 34 6.71 8.40 -16.80
CA GLU A 34 7.77 8.50 -15.78
C GLU A 34 7.21 8.43 -14.34
N GLN A 35 6.11 9.13 -14.07
CA GLN A 35 5.46 9.15 -12.74
C GLN A 35 4.81 7.80 -12.39
N VAL A 36 4.32 7.06 -13.40
CA VAL A 36 3.88 5.67 -13.25
C VAL A 36 5.05 4.77 -12.88
N ILE A 37 6.22 4.94 -13.52
CA ILE A 37 7.43 4.19 -13.17
C ILE A 37 7.88 4.51 -11.74
N HIS A 38 7.87 5.78 -11.32
CA HIS A 38 8.20 6.15 -9.94
C HIS A 38 7.28 5.43 -8.94
N ALA A 39 5.97 5.44 -9.20
CA ALA A 39 4.99 4.77 -8.34
C ALA A 39 5.20 3.26 -8.28
N LEU A 40 5.46 2.59 -9.42
CA LEU A 40 5.69 1.15 -9.48
C LEU A 40 7.00 0.74 -8.78
N VAL A 41 8.08 1.48 -8.99
CA VAL A 41 9.37 1.19 -8.34
C VAL A 41 9.30 1.46 -6.83
N ALA A 42 8.65 2.54 -6.41
CA ALA A 42 8.39 2.81 -4.99
C ALA A 42 7.53 1.71 -4.35
N CYS A 43 6.47 1.25 -5.02
CA CYS A 43 5.66 0.12 -4.54
C CYS A 43 6.48 -1.16 -4.40
N PHE A 44 7.32 -1.49 -5.39
CA PHE A 44 8.17 -2.67 -5.37
C PHE A 44 9.20 -2.61 -4.24
N PHE A 45 9.87 -1.48 -4.05
CA PHE A 45 10.85 -1.30 -2.98
C PHE A 45 10.20 -1.32 -1.59
N ALA A 46 9.06 -0.66 -1.40
CA ALA A 46 8.31 -0.71 -0.14
C ALA A 46 7.81 -2.12 0.18
N TRP A 47 7.35 -2.88 -0.83
CA TRP A 47 7.02 -4.29 -0.69
C TRP A 47 8.24 -5.12 -0.29
N LEU A 48 9.35 -5.01 -1.02
CA LEU A 48 10.59 -5.76 -0.78
C LEU A 48 11.11 -5.50 0.64
N ALA A 49 11.24 -4.23 1.04
CA ALA A 49 11.63 -3.84 2.39
C ALA A 49 10.69 -4.42 3.46
N SER A 50 9.36 -4.42 3.22
CA SER A 50 8.39 -5.00 4.15
C SER A 50 8.48 -6.53 4.27
N VAL A 51 8.91 -7.23 3.22
CA VAL A 51 9.19 -8.68 3.26
C VAL A 51 10.50 -8.94 4.01
N THR A 52 11.59 -8.26 3.66
CA THR A 52 12.89 -8.42 4.34
C THR A 52 12.79 -8.15 5.85
N LEU A 53 12.03 -7.13 6.25
CA LEU A 53 11.85 -6.80 7.67
C LEU A 53 11.02 -7.85 8.44
N LYS A 54 10.24 -8.71 7.79
CA LYS A 54 9.50 -9.80 8.47
C LYS A 54 10.36 -10.96 8.88
N GLU A 55 11.40 -11.23 8.10
CA GLU A 55 12.41 -12.24 8.44
C GLU A 55 13.22 -11.80 9.68
N VAL A 56 13.35 -10.47 9.89
CA VAL A 56 13.95 -9.88 11.09
C VAL A 56 12.96 -9.82 12.26
N PHE A 57 11.70 -9.40 12.01
CA PHE A 57 10.68 -9.20 13.03
C PHE A 57 9.59 -10.28 12.98
N GLN A 58 9.90 -11.45 13.54
CA GLN A 58 9.00 -12.60 13.68
C GLN A 58 7.88 -12.36 14.71
N THR A 59 6.94 -11.48 14.33
CA THR A 59 5.83 -11.01 15.17
C THR A 59 4.55 -11.81 14.91
N THR A 60 3.92 -12.32 15.97
CA THR A 60 2.64 -13.03 15.92
C THR A 60 1.51 -12.11 15.46
N ARG A 61 0.52 -12.64 14.74
CA ARG A 61 -0.64 -11.87 14.24
C ARG A 61 -1.83 -11.91 15.20
N PRO A 62 -2.69 -10.87 15.22
CA PRO A 62 -3.85 -10.82 16.13
C PRO A 62 -4.75 -12.06 16.05
N PHE A 63 -5.14 -12.50 14.85
CA PHE A 63 -5.98 -13.70 14.67
C PHE A 63 -5.43 -15.01 15.29
N LEU A 64 -4.11 -15.12 15.48
CA LEU A 64 -3.48 -16.27 16.13
C LEU A 64 -3.52 -16.17 17.66
N VAL A 65 -3.56 -14.95 18.20
CA VAL A 65 -3.60 -14.67 19.64
C VAL A 65 -5.05 -14.69 20.14
N ASP A 66 -5.96 -14.05 19.41
CA ASP A 66 -7.36 -13.87 19.82
C ASP A 66 -8.23 -15.11 19.55
N GLY A 67 -7.74 -16.05 18.73
CA GLY A 67 -8.54 -17.18 18.22
C GLY A 67 -9.66 -16.78 17.24
N VAL A 68 -9.75 -15.50 16.85
CA VAL A 68 -10.78 -14.97 15.96
C VAL A 68 -10.28 -14.95 14.52
N ALA A 69 -10.97 -15.67 13.63
CA ALA A 69 -10.61 -15.81 12.22
C ALA A 69 -10.42 -14.46 11.50
N ALA A 70 -9.37 -14.38 10.68
CA ALA A 70 -9.05 -13.22 9.86
C ALA A 70 -10.13 -12.93 8.80
N LEU A 71 -10.52 -11.66 8.65
CA LEU A 71 -11.50 -11.22 7.64
C LEU A 71 -10.78 -10.71 6.38
N THR A 72 -10.07 -11.59 5.68
CA THR A 72 -9.41 -11.28 4.40
C THR A 72 -9.29 -12.53 3.53
N LEU A 73 -9.37 -12.35 2.21
CA LEU A 73 -9.22 -13.44 1.23
C LEU A 73 -7.81 -14.03 1.18
N THR A 74 -6.79 -13.27 1.57
CA THR A 74 -5.39 -13.68 1.53
C THR A 74 -4.84 -13.81 2.95
N ILE A 75 -5.02 -15.00 3.55
CA ILE A 75 -4.53 -15.31 4.89
C ILE A 75 -2.98 -15.31 4.89
N PRO A 76 -2.33 -14.34 5.56
CA PRO A 76 -0.89 -14.17 5.48
C PRO A 76 -0.14 -15.17 6.37
N GLN A 77 0.91 -15.79 5.82
CA GLN A 77 1.69 -16.85 6.49
C GLN A 77 2.96 -16.35 7.20
N SER A 78 3.41 -15.11 6.91
CA SER A 78 4.60 -14.49 7.51
C SER A 78 4.25 -13.48 8.61
N GLY A 79 5.26 -13.01 9.36
CA GLY A 79 5.13 -12.11 10.52
C GLY A 79 4.25 -10.87 10.31
N ALA A 80 3.68 -10.36 11.40
CA ALA A 80 2.73 -9.24 11.40
C ALA A 80 3.39 -7.93 10.94
N PHE A 81 4.42 -7.50 11.64
CA PHE A 81 5.13 -6.25 11.40
C PHE A 81 6.13 -6.35 10.23
N PRO A 82 6.26 -5.35 9.35
CA PRO A 82 5.31 -4.25 9.10
C PRO A 82 4.20 -4.69 8.12
N SER A 83 3.15 -3.90 7.90
CA SER A 83 2.08 -4.28 6.97
C SER A 83 2.45 -3.99 5.50
N ASN A 84 2.63 -5.03 4.68
CA ASN A 84 2.91 -4.89 3.24
C ASN A 84 1.80 -4.13 2.50
N HIS A 85 0.54 -4.33 2.88
CA HIS A 85 -0.61 -3.62 2.27
C HIS A 85 -0.52 -2.11 2.55
N ALA A 86 -0.18 -1.72 3.77
CA ALA A 86 0.06 -0.32 4.10
C ALA A 86 1.31 0.21 3.36
N ALA A 87 2.43 -0.53 3.37
CA ALA A 87 3.67 -0.13 2.68
C ALA A 87 3.44 0.19 1.19
N VAL A 88 2.78 -0.71 0.46
CA VAL A 88 2.47 -0.51 -0.97
C VAL A 88 1.43 0.59 -1.19
N ALA A 89 0.34 0.61 -0.40
CA ALA A 89 -0.71 1.62 -0.57
C ALA A 89 -0.20 3.04 -0.28
N PHE A 90 0.61 3.24 0.76
CA PHE A 90 1.23 4.53 1.07
C PHE A 90 2.34 4.90 0.08
N ALA A 91 3.14 3.95 -0.43
CA ALA A 91 4.09 4.23 -1.51
C ALA A 91 3.37 4.77 -2.77
N LEU A 92 2.32 4.10 -3.21
CA LEU A 92 1.50 4.50 -4.35
C LEU A 92 0.86 5.88 -4.12
N ALA A 93 0.22 6.06 -2.95
CA ALA A 93 -0.50 7.28 -2.62
C ALA A 93 0.42 8.50 -2.47
N THR A 94 1.55 8.36 -1.76
CA THR A 94 2.52 9.43 -1.59
C THR A 94 3.15 9.80 -2.94
N THR A 95 3.50 8.83 -3.79
CA THR A 95 4.06 9.12 -5.13
C THR A 95 3.07 9.90 -6.00
N ILE A 96 1.79 9.49 -6.03
CA ILE A 96 0.75 10.24 -6.75
C ILE A 96 0.53 11.63 -6.14
N TRP A 97 0.60 11.78 -4.81
CA TRP A 97 0.46 13.08 -4.13
C TRP A 97 1.62 14.04 -4.40
N LEU A 98 2.85 13.54 -4.54
CA LEU A 98 4.01 14.33 -4.93
C LEU A 98 3.84 14.91 -6.35
N HIS A 99 3.27 14.13 -7.28
CA HIS A 99 3.05 14.55 -8.66
C HIS A 99 1.73 15.30 -8.93
N ASN A 100 0.65 14.98 -8.22
CA ASN A 100 -0.68 15.59 -8.35
C ASN A 100 -1.40 15.60 -6.99
N ARG A 101 -1.21 16.70 -6.26
CA ARG A 101 -1.75 16.89 -4.90
C ARG A 101 -3.26 16.63 -4.77
N LYS A 102 -4.07 17.00 -5.77
CA LYS A 102 -5.55 16.82 -5.74
C LYS A 102 -5.94 15.34 -5.76
N VAL A 103 -5.35 14.57 -6.68
CA VAL A 103 -5.62 13.13 -6.80
C VAL A 103 -4.94 12.35 -5.67
N GLY A 104 -3.76 12.79 -5.23
CA GLY A 104 -3.01 12.19 -4.13
C GLY A 104 -3.76 12.18 -2.81
N TRP A 105 -4.53 13.21 -2.48
CA TRP A 105 -5.33 13.21 -1.26
C TRP A 105 -6.40 12.11 -1.24
N LEU A 106 -7.03 11.82 -2.38
CA LEU A 106 -7.96 10.69 -2.52
C LEU A 106 -7.22 9.35 -2.32
N TYR A 107 -6.04 9.21 -2.91
CA TYR A 107 -5.22 8.01 -2.74
C TYR A 107 -4.73 7.81 -1.31
N LEU A 108 -4.35 8.89 -0.61
CA LEU A 108 -3.95 8.84 0.80
C LEU A 108 -5.14 8.44 1.69
N ALA A 109 -6.35 8.95 1.40
CA ALA A 109 -7.57 8.50 2.08
C ALA A 109 -7.82 7.00 1.85
N CYS A 110 -7.68 6.50 0.61
CA CYS A 110 -7.76 5.06 0.32
C CYS A 110 -6.71 4.24 1.08
N ALA A 111 -5.46 4.72 1.16
CA ALA A 111 -4.38 4.04 1.91
C ALA A 111 -4.67 3.98 3.42
N VAL A 112 -5.23 5.04 4.00
CA VAL A 112 -5.73 5.05 5.40
C VAL A 112 -6.87 4.06 5.59
N VAL A 113 -7.84 4.01 4.66
CA VAL A 113 -8.94 3.03 4.70
C VAL A 113 -8.43 1.59 4.62
N ILE A 114 -7.43 1.30 3.77
CA ILE A 114 -6.77 -0.02 3.73
C ILE A 114 -6.12 -0.30 5.10
N GLY A 115 -5.34 0.64 5.65
CA GLY A 115 -4.69 0.47 6.94
C GLY A 115 -5.66 0.13 8.06
N ALA A 116 -6.75 0.90 8.18
CA ALA A 116 -7.82 0.64 9.14
C ALA A 116 -8.51 -0.71 8.88
N ALA A 117 -8.81 -1.05 7.63
CA ALA A 117 -9.43 -2.33 7.27
C ALA A 117 -8.53 -3.52 7.60
N ARG A 118 -7.19 -3.42 7.47
CA ARG A 118 -6.25 -4.47 7.87
C ARG A 118 -6.21 -4.68 9.39
N VAL A 119 -6.40 -3.65 10.21
CA VAL A 119 -6.57 -3.81 11.67
C VAL A 119 -7.91 -4.46 11.99
N LEU A 120 -9.00 -3.95 11.41
CA LEU A 120 -10.35 -4.48 11.63
C LEU A 120 -10.57 -5.89 11.06
N ALA A 121 -9.74 -6.32 10.12
CA ALA A 121 -9.69 -7.69 9.60
C ALA A 121 -8.92 -8.68 10.51
N ASN A 122 -8.45 -8.22 11.67
CA ASN A 122 -7.68 -8.97 12.67
C ASN A 122 -6.34 -9.56 12.17
N VAL A 123 -5.74 -8.95 11.15
CA VAL A 123 -4.48 -9.43 10.54
C VAL A 123 -3.26 -8.59 10.89
N HIS A 124 -3.44 -7.40 11.46
CA HIS A 124 -2.38 -6.46 11.81
C HIS A 124 -2.72 -5.64 13.05
N TYR A 125 -1.70 -5.30 13.84
CA TYR A 125 -1.80 -4.27 14.88
C TYR A 125 -1.64 -2.86 14.27
N PRO A 126 -2.10 -1.79 14.94
CA PRO A 126 -1.87 -0.42 14.49
C PRO A 126 -0.39 -0.07 14.24
N VAL A 127 0.53 -0.65 15.03
CA VAL A 127 1.98 -0.46 14.85
C VAL A 127 2.50 -1.05 13.53
N ASP A 128 1.93 -2.15 13.04
CA ASP A 128 2.28 -2.73 11.73
C ASP A 128 1.89 -1.78 10.60
N ILE A 129 0.75 -1.08 10.76
CA ILE A 129 0.28 -0.09 9.80
C ILE A 129 1.24 1.11 9.79
N LEU A 130 1.64 1.62 10.96
CA LEU A 130 2.61 2.71 11.07
C LEU A 130 3.97 2.34 10.46
N GLY A 131 4.47 1.12 10.71
CA GLY A 131 5.68 0.62 10.05
C GLY A 131 5.54 0.60 8.51
N GLY A 132 4.38 0.17 8.00
CA GLY A 132 4.06 0.23 6.58
C GLY A 132 4.01 1.66 6.03
N VAL A 133 3.31 2.58 6.71
CA VAL A 133 3.22 4.01 6.35
C VAL A 133 4.62 4.60 6.18
N THR A 134 5.51 4.38 7.17
CA THR A 134 6.90 4.86 7.15
C THR A 134 7.67 4.32 5.95
N LEU A 135 7.61 3.01 5.68
CA LEU A 135 8.27 2.42 4.51
C LEU A 135 7.73 2.97 3.18
N GLY A 136 6.41 3.13 3.07
CA GLY A 136 5.76 3.63 1.87
C GLY A 136 6.17 5.07 1.56
N ILE A 137 6.12 5.95 2.57
CA ILE A 137 6.51 7.36 2.44
C ILE A 137 8.00 7.49 2.08
N ILE A 138 8.89 6.79 2.81
CA ILE A 138 10.34 6.82 2.53
C ILE A 138 10.62 6.35 1.10
N SER A 139 10.00 5.25 0.67
CA SER A 139 10.18 4.74 -0.68
C SER A 139 9.72 5.71 -1.76
N ALA A 140 8.55 6.34 -1.59
CA ALA A 140 8.07 7.37 -2.52
C ALA A 140 9.07 8.52 -2.68
N PHE A 141 9.62 9.06 -1.58
CA PHE A 141 10.62 10.13 -1.63
C PHE A 141 11.98 9.71 -2.21
N ILE A 142 12.41 8.46 -2.03
CA ILE A 142 13.64 7.94 -2.67
C ILE A 142 13.48 7.92 -4.20
N PHE A 143 12.34 7.48 -4.72
CA PHE A 143 12.14 7.28 -6.16
C PHE A 143 11.52 8.48 -6.89
N GLU A 144 10.94 9.47 -6.19
CA GLU A 144 10.32 10.67 -6.79
C GLU A 144 11.23 11.41 -7.78
N LYS A 145 12.53 11.47 -7.48
CA LYS A 145 13.51 12.33 -8.17
C LYS A 145 14.47 11.56 -9.09
N ILE A 146 14.31 10.25 -9.21
CA ILE A 146 15.17 9.45 -10.09
C ILE A 146 14.70 9.64 -11.53
N HIS A 147 15.47 10.34 -12.36
CA HIS A 147 15.12 10.52 -13.75
C HIS A 147 15.30 9.20 -14.52
N PHE A 148 14.19 8.59 -14.93
CA PHE A 148 14.21 7.45 -15.84
C PHE A 148 14.18 7.98 -17.29
N PRO A 149 15.09 7.55 -18.18
CA PRO A 149 15.12 7.98 -19.58
C PRO A 149 13.96 7.37 -20.37
N VAL A 150 12.76 7.89 -20.15
CA VAL A 150 11.53 7.46 -20.83
C VAL A 150 11.47 8.16 -22.19
N LYS A 151 11.76 7.43 -23.27
CA LYS A 151 11.43 7.89 -24.63
C LYS A 151 9.95 8.27 -24.68
N ARG A 152 9.65 9.50 -25.11
CA ARG A 152 8.31 9.88 -25.54
C ARG A 152 7.98 9.04 -26.77
N GLY A 153 6.99 8.16 -26.62
CA GLY A 153 6.27 7.57 -27.73
C GLY A 153 5.11 8.48 -28.14
#